data_AF-A0A845LHC8-F1
#
_entry.id   AF-A0A845LHC8-F1
#
_cell.length_a   1.000
_cell.length_b   1.000
_cell.length_c   1.000
_cell.angle_alpha   90.00
_cell.angle_beta   90.00
_cell.angle_gamma   90.00
#
_symmetry.space_group_name_H-M   'P 1'
#
loop_
_entity.id
_entity.type
_entity.pdbx_description
1 polymer ?
#
loop_
_entity_poly.entity_id
_entity_poly.type
_entity_poly.pdbx_seq_one_letter_code
_entity_poly.pdbx_strand_id
1 'polypeptide(L)'
;MKKETTALVVALHMLMASTVFAADTGATTATSPTAAATTAIAPSTTSTGADTTSTTNTAANTATTTTNNTSTTPTSTTSTATTPSATTTSTPTDSASPTSSTSSTTSTTPQSSTTTTPSPTTPTVSDVPVGDQQQWYDTINSKYQQIVQLRQQDQALQNQLKDQNEKNKEAAKTRFSPLTDAEKSQIQQARAANKQLIDGQVKPLQEQIKSLNEQIKGLRDQGKGAIQAGDARGENVPEIVALREQINALKKQIADIEGQRKTNMSAVQPLLDKQKQASALWKSVHDQVAPLREQQKGLWEQAKAQHQTLDASWKNFWSAVNSGNLSGASAALDQVISVKTQIIAYKQQILTLKQQVNSIYTSNAPSTATSTDPTSSSLQP
;
A
#
# COMPACT_ATOMS: atom_id res chain seq x y z
N MET A 1 12.89 -22.57 15.13
CA MET A 1 11.93 -22.23 16.20
C MET A 1 11.43 -23.41 17.05
N LYS A 2 10.71 -24.46 16.56
CA LYS A 2 10.43 -25.66 17.42
C LYS A 2 11.70 -26.38 17.90
N LYS A 3 12.74 -26.38 17.06
CA LYS A 3 14.04 -27.01 17.36
C LYS A 3 14.83 -26.34 18.49
N GLU A 4 14.68 -25.03 18.72
CA GLU A 4 15.43 -24.30 19.75
C GLU A 4 14.91 -24.59 21.15
N THR A 5 13.58 -24.70 21.33
CA THR A 5 13.00 -25.02 22.64
C THR A 5 13.35 -26.45 23.07
N THR A 6 13.33 -27.40 22.13
CA THR A 6 13.80 -28.76 22.38
C THR A 6 15.29 -28.80 22.68
N ALA A 7 16.12 -28.04 21.95
CA ALA A 7 17.55 -27.97 22.22
C ALA A 7 17.87 -27.40 23.62
N LEU A 8 17.14 -26.38 24.07
CA LEU A 8 17.33 -25.76 25.40
C LEU A 8 16.89 -26.67 26.54
N VAL A 9 15.75 -27.36 26.39
CA VAL A 9 15.31 -28.37 27.35
C VAL A 9 16.25 -29.57 27.37
N VAL A 10 16.77 -30.00 26.22
CA VAL A 10 17.75 -31.09 26.10
C VAL A 10 19.09 -30.70 26.70
N ALA A 11 19.55 -29.46 26.53
CA ALA A 11 20.78 -28.98 27.14
C ALA A 11 20.67 -28.84 28.66
N LEU A 12 19.52 -28.39 29.16
CA LEU A 12 19.22 -28.38 30.58
C LEU A 12 19.22 -29.83 31.14
N HIS A 13 18.65 -30.79 30.40
CA HIS A 13 18.72 -32.21 30.75
C HIS A 13 20.13 -32.81 30.64
N MET A 14 20.94 -32.42 29.65
CA MET A 14 22.31 -32.91 29.51
C MET A 14 23.25 -32.37 30.59
N LEU A 15 23.06 -31.12 31.04
CA LEU A 15 23.78 -30.59 32.19
C LEU A 15 23.39 -31.34 33.49
N MET A 16 22.11 -31.68 33.66
CA MET A 16 21.62 -32.49 34.79
C MET A 16 22.13 -33.94 34.75
N ALA A 17 22.27 -34.53 33.56
CA ALA A 17 22.76 -35.90 33.39
C ALA A 17 24.27 -36.02 33.64
N SER A 18 25.04 -34.96 33.37
CA SER A 18 26.50 -34.95 33.52
C SER A 18 26.95 -34.93 34.99
N THR A 19 26.09 -34.46 35.91
CA THR A 19 26.38 -34.45 37.36
C THR A 19 26.01 -35.76 38.07
N VAL A 20 25.24 -36.64 37.44
CA VAL A 20 24.81 -37.92 38.05
C VAL A 20 25.78 -39.08 37.72
N PHE A 21 26.70 -38.90 36.77
CA PHE A 21 27.61 -39.98 36.34
C PHE A 21 28.98 -40.03 37.03
N ALA A 22 29.19 -39.25 38.10
CA ALA A 22 30.42 -39.28 38.90
C ALA A 22 30.29 -40.06 40.22
N ALA A 23 29.13 -40.66 40.51
CA ALA A 23 28.96 -41.53 41.65
C ALA A 23 28.14 -42.78 41.28
N ASP A 24 28.71 -43.92 41.60
CA ASP A 24 28.06 -45.23 41.75
C ASP A 24 27.96 -46.13 40.50
N THR A 25 29.03 -46.90 40.29
CA THR A 25 28.98 -48.18 39.59
C THR A 25 28.30 -49.23 40.49
N GLY A 26 26.99 -49.41 40.32
CA GLY A 26 26.21 -50.45 41.00
C GLY A 26 25.17 -51.07 40.07
N ALA A 27 25.34 -52.36 39.76
CA ALA A 27 24.51 -53.15 38.86
C ALA A 27 23.03 -53.25 39.29
N THR A 28 22.09 -53.38 38.32
CA THR A 28 21.17 -54.54 38.18
C THR A 28 20.05 -54.37 37.13
N THR A 29 19.93 -55.41 36.29
CA THR A 29 18.73 -56.07 35.69
C THR A 29 17.55 -55.29 35.08
N ALA A 30 17.43 -55.48 33.76
CA ALA A 30 16.26 -55.83 32.94
C ALA A 30 14.84 -55.84 33.57
N THR A 31 13.87 -55.25 32.85
CA THR A 31 12.66 -55.95 32.37
C THR A 31 11.88 -55.10 31.36
N SER A 32 11.48 -55.72 30.26
CA SER A 32 10.47 -55.28 29.29
C SER A 32 9.10 -55.88 29.70
N PRO A 33 7.96 -55.25 29.39
CA PRO A 33 7.02 -55.80 28.39
C PRO A 33 6.30 -54.70 27.57
N THR A 34 6.02 -54.85 26.27
CA THR A 34 5.02 -55.71 25.58
C THR A 34 3.56 -55.23 25.68
N ALA A 35 3.14 -54.55 24.60
CA ALA A 35 1.92 -54.70 23.78
C ALA A 35 0.49 -54.42 24.29
N ALA A 36 -0.32 -54.07 23.27
CA ALA A 36 -1.79 -54.18 23.09
C ALA A 36 -2.65 -53.02 23.61
N ALA A 37 -3.76 -52.60 22.98
CA ALA A 37 -4.33 -52.75 21.64
C ALA A 37 -5.58 -51.84 21.54
N THR A 38 -6.01 -51.54 20.30
CA THR A 38 -7.41 -51.29 19.84
C THR A 38 -8.27 -50.19 20.47
N THR A 39 -8.83 -49.29 19.64
CA THR A 39 -10.28 -49.29 19.26
C THR A 39 -10.54 -48.17 18.25
N ALA A 40 -11.19 -48.55 17.14
CA ALA A 40 -11.66 -47.69 16.06
C ALA A 40 -13.06 -47.15 16.35
N ILE A 41 -13.34 -45.88 16.05
CA ILE A 41 -14.68 -45.39 15.68
C ILE A 41 -14.53 -44.25 14.65
N ALA A 42 -15.11 -44.46 13.48
CA ALA A 42 -15.58 -43.48 12.50
C ALA A 42 -16.92 -44.04 11.95
N PRO A 43 -17.74 -43.33 11.14
CA PRO A 43 -17.64 -41.96 10.63
C PRO A 43 -18.98 -41.17 10.74
N SER A 44 -18.99 -39.89 10.37
CA SER A 44 -20.22 -39.22 9.92
C SER A 44 -19.94 -38.33 8.72
N THR A 45 -20.88 -38.39 7.78
CA THR A 45 -20.83 -37.91 6.40
C THR A 45 -21.30 -36.46 6.28
N THR A 46 -20.75 -35.71 5.31
CA THR A 46 -21.32 -34.44 4.86
C THR A 46 -21.43 -34.48 3.33
N SER A 47 -22.66 -34.44 2.85
CA SER A 47 -23.04 -34.37 1.43
C SER A 47 -23.52 -32.95 1.15
N THR A 48 -22.87 -32.29 0.20
CA THR A 48 -23.23 -30.96 -0.32
C THR A 48 -23.95 -31.13 -1.65
N GLY A 49 -25.25 -30.87 -1.66
CA GLY A 49 -26.06 -30.68 -2.87
C GLY A 49 -26.22 -29.20 -3.16
N ALA A 50 -25.81 -28.78 -4.35
CA ALA A 50 -26.03 -27.45 -4.90
C ALA A 50 -27.15 -27.52 -5.93
N ASP A 51 -28.20 -26.72 -5.74
CA ASP A 51 -29.19 -26.40 -6.75
C ASP A 51 -29.33 -24.88 -6.79
N THR A 52 -29.07 -24.27 -7.95
CA THR A 52 -29.48 -22.89 -8.23
C THR A 52 -30.15 -22.86 -9.60
N THR A 53 -31.45 -22.59 -9.56
CA THR A 53 -32.36 -22.47 -10.69
C THR A 53 -32.20 -21.12 -11.37
N SER A 54 -32.24 -21.17 -12.70
CA SER A 54 -32.28 -20.05 -13.62
C SER A 54 -33.70 -19.50 -13.73
N THR A 55 -33.87 -18.17 -13.73
CA THR A 55 -35.04 -17.51 -14.35
C THR A 55 -34.64 -16.18 -14.98
N THR A 56 -34.77 -16.15 -16.30
CA THR A 56 -34.79 -15.00 -17.19
C THR A 56 -36.07 -14.18 -16.95
N ASN A 57 -35.98 -12.84 -16.96
CA ASN A 57 -37.14 -12.03 -17.30
C ASN A 57 -36.73 -10.71 -17.98
N THR A 58 -37.26 -10.55 -19.19
CA THR A 58 -37.18 -9.39 -20.07
C THR A 58 -38.49 -8.62 -19.95
N ALA A 59 -38.44 -7.31 -19.72
CA ALA A 59 -39.49 -6.40 -20.18
C ALA A 59 -38.96 -4.96 -20.20
N ALA A 60 -39.00 -4.38 -21.39
CA ALA A 60 -38.81 -2.96 -21.65
C ALA A 60 -39.98 -2.16 -21.09
N ASN A 61 -39.72 -0.97 -20.54
CA ASN A 61 -40.71 0.09 -20.56
C ASN A 61 -40.03 1.46 -20.66
N THR A 62 -40.25 2.10 -21.80
CA THR A 62 -39.78 3.44 -22.14
C THR A 62 -40.87 4.43 -21.73
N ALA A 63 -40.59 5.31 -20.76
CA ALA A 63 -41.43 6.46 -20.47
C ALA A 63 -40.55 7.71 -20.45
N THR A 64 -40.68 8.51 -21.51
CA THR A 64 -40.01 9.78 -21.69
C THR A 64 -40.88 10.88 -21.08
N THR A 65 -40.47 11.44 -19.95
CA THR A 65 -41.11 12.62 -19.36
C THR A 65 -40.20 13.82 -19.55
N THR A 66 -40.56 14.70 -20.48
CA THR A 66 -39.89 15.97 -20.74
C THR A 66 -40.41 17.01 -19.75
N THR A 67 -39.57 17.43 -18.80
CA THR A 67 -39.86 18.58 -17.93
C THR A 67 -38.89 19.70 -18.26
N ASN A 68 -39.39 20.74 -18.93
CA ASN A 68 -38.68 22.00 -19.12
C ASN A 68 -38.59 22.73 -17.78
N ASN A 69 -37.36 22.96 -17.29
CA ASN A 69 -37.13 23.90 -16.19
C ASN A 69 -36.07 24.92 -16.60
N THR A 70 -36.54 26.15 -16.78
CA THR A 70 -35.74 27.36 -17.00
C THR A 70 -35.09 27.75 -15.69
N SER A 71 -33.77 27.55 -15.56
CA SER A 71 -33.00 27.97 -14.37
C SER A 71 -32.13 29.17 -14.71
N THR A 72 -32.41 30.28 -14.03
CA THR A 72 -31.68 31.54 -14.07
C THR A 72 -30.31 31.38 -13.41
N THR A 73 -29.27 31.79 -14.14
CA THR A 73 -27.86 31.77 -13.70
C THR A 73 -27.58 32.96 -12.75
N PRO A 74 -27.04 32.75 -11.54
CA PRO A 74 -26.38 33.82 -10.80
C PRO A 74 -24.90 33.87 -11.14
N THR A 75 -24.46 35.05 -11.57
CA THR A 75 -23.07 35.42 -11.84
C THR A 75 -22.28 35.43 -10.53
N SER A 76 -21.23 34.59 -10.44
CA SER A 76 -20.28 34.65 -9.33
C SER A 76 -19.00 35.36 -9.79
N THR A 77 -18.69 36.47 -9.13
CA THR A 77 -17.49 37.28 -9.32
C THR A 77 -16.25 36.58 -8.78
N THR A 78 -15.25 36.39 -9.63
CA THR A 78 -13.93 35.86 -9.31
C THR A 78 -13.09 36.91 -8.58
N SER A 79 -12.80 36.68 -7.30
CA SER A 79 -11.78 37.46 -6.57
C SER A 79 -10.38 36.92 -6.89
N THR A 80 -9.56 37.77 -7.51
CA THR A 80 -8.15 37.52 -7.77
C THR A 80 -7.34 37.75 -6.49
N ALA A 81 -6.79 36.69 -5.91
CA ALA A 81 -5.81 36.79 -4.82
C ALA A 81 -4.40 36.67 -5.40
N THR A 82 -3.69 37.80 -5.44
CA THR A 82 -2.25 37.90 -5.71
C THR A 82 -1.46 37.36 -4.52
N THR A 83 -0.61 36.35 -4.75
CA THR A 83 0.42 35.91 -3.80
C THR A 83 1.78 36.40 -4.27
N PRO A 84 2.57 37.15 -3.47
CA PRO A 84 3.94 37.48 -3.84
C PRO A 84 4.87 36.30 -3.53
N SER A 85 5.74 36.01 -4.51
CA SER A 85 6.89 35.14 -4.38
C SER A 85 7.94 35.78 -3.47
N ALA A 86 8.41 35.04 -2.47
CA ALA A 86 9.66 35.32 -1.78
C ALA A 86 10.63 34.18 -2.10
N THR A 87 11.59 34.49 -2.97
CA THR A 87 12.78 33.71 -3.28
C THR A 87 13.79 33.92 -2.16
N THR A 88 14.19 32.87 -1.45
CA THR A 88 15.43 32.87 -0.68
C THR A 88 16.28 31.66 -1.07
N THR A 89 17.27 31.98 -1.91
CA THR A 89 18.43 31.17 -2.23
C THR A 89 19.38 31.19 -1.03
N SER A 90 19.66 30.02 -0.46
CA SER A 90 20.79 29.83 0.46
C SER A 90 21.54 28.56 0.08
N THR A 91 22.69 28.77 -0.55
CA THR A 91 23.73 27.81 -0.90
C THR A 91 24.36 27.23 0.38
N PRO A 92 24.77 25.94 0.40
CA PRO A 92 25.47 25.35 1.54
C PRO A 92 26.99 25.59 1.44
N THR A 93 27.59 26.13 2.50
CA THR A 93 29.04 26.12 2.72
C THR A 93 29.44 24.91 3.58
N ASP A 94 30.17 24.02 2.92
CA ASP A 94 31.45 23.43 3.31
C ASP A 94 31.67 22.69 4.64
N SER A 95 32.13 21.44 4.43
CA SER A 95 33.36 20.86 4.98
C SER A 95 33.57 20.80 6.50
N ALA A 96 33.34 19.61 7.06
CA ALA A 96 34.30 18.94 7.94
C ALA A 96 33.94 17.45 8.10
N SER A 97 34.81 16.56 7.60
CA SER A 97 34.85 15.13 7.88
C SER A 97 36.20 14.81 8.56
N PRO A 98 36.36 13.64 9.21
CA PRO A 98 36.84 13.57 10.58
C PRO A 98 38.35 13.28 10.69
N THR A 99 38.95 13.81 11.75
CA THR A 99 40.29 13.45 12.21
C THR A 99 40.33 11.97 12.59
N SER A 100 41.11 11.23 11.82
CA SER A 100 41.49 9.84 12.05
C SER A 100 42.69 9.81 12.99
N SER A 101 42.53 9.25 14.18
CA SER A 101 43.64 9.02 15.11
C SER A 101 44.27 7.67 14.80
N THR A 102 45.27 7.71 13.91
CA THR A 102 46.23 6.64 13.63
C THR A 102 47.23 6.59 14.77
N SER A 103 47.16 5.58 15.64
CA SER A 103 48.23 5.30 16.60
C SER A 103 49.22 4.33 15.99
N SER A 104 50.43 4.83 15.87
CA SER A 104 51.65 4.25 15.32
C SER A 104 52.11 2.99 16.02
N THR A 105 52.44 2.00 15.19
CA THR A 105 53.21 0.80 15.49
C THR A 105 54.70 1.16 15.63
N THR A 106 55.24 1.08 16.85
CA THR A 106 56.69 1.09 17.05
C THR A 106 57.20 -0.34 17.08
N SER A 107 58.03 -0.63 16.07
CA SER A 107 58.78 -1.87 15.90
C SER A 107 60.06 -1.80 16.73
N THR A 108 60.27 -2.78 17.61
CA THR A 108 61.59 -3.13 18.16
C THR A 108 61.74 -4.65 18.16
N THR A 109 62.84 -5.11 17.59
CA THR A 109 63.31 -6.50 17.47
C THR A 109 64.71 -6.55 18.13
N PRO A 110 65.32 -7.72 18.40
CA PRO A 110 64.93 -8.78 19.31
C PRO A 110 65.94 -8.89 20.48
N GLN A 111 65.54 -9.46 21.62
CA GLN A 111 66.50 -9.93 22.63
C GLN A 111 66.23 -11.39 22.95
N SER A 112 67.17 -12.24 22.53
CA SER A 112 67.27 -13.65 22.88
C SER A 112 67.44 -13.80 24.38
N SER A 113 66.47 -14.47 25.01
CA SER A 113 66.60 -15.02 26.35
C SER A 113 66.08 -16.45 26.31
N THR A 114 67.00 -17.39 26.46
CA THR A 114 66.76 -18.79 26.77
C THR A 114 65.98 -18.90 28.08
N THR A 115 64.70 -19.26 28.00
CA THR A 115 63.88 -19.56 29.18
C THR A 115 63.27 -20.95 29.02
N THR A 116 63.63 -21.79 29.99
CA THR A 116 63.21 -23.17 30.22
C THR A 116 61.71 -23.40 30.04
N THR A 117 61.37 -24.40 29.23
CA THR A 117 60.05 -25.00 29.08
C THR A 117 59.46 -25.42 30.44
N PRO A 118 58.39 -24.77 30.94
CA PRO A 118 57.58 -25.35 31.98
C PRO A 118 56.64 -26.39 31.36
N SER A 119 56.61 -27.56 31.99
CA SER A 119 55.73 -28.68 31.69
C SER A 119 54.26 -28.23 31.53
N PRO A 120 53.48 -28.78 30.59
CA PRO A 120 52.06 -28.47 30.46
C PRO A 120 51.31 -28.99 31.67
N THR A 121 51.05 -28.13 32.66
CA THR A 121 50.04 -28.37 33.67
C THR A 121 48.69 -28.33 32.98
N THR A 122 48.15 -29.52 32.70
CA THR A 122 46.73 -29.72 32.38
C THR A 122 45.92 -28.94 33.41
N PRO A 123 45.10 -27.94 33.02
CA PRO A 123 44.27 -27.22 33.97
C PRO A 123 43.30 -28.23 34.58
N THR A 124 43.54 -28.58 35.84
CA THR A 124 42.58 -29.31 36.66
C THR A 124 41.31 -28.47 36.68
N VAL A 125 40.26 -29.00 36.05
CA VAL A 125 38.90 -28.44 36.08
C VAL A 125 38.57 -28.23 37.55
N SER A 126 38.57 -26.98 37.97
CA SER A 126 38.22 -26.64 39.34
C SER A 126 36.75 -27.00 39.52
N ASP A 127 36.49 -27.97 40.39
CA ASP A 127 35.14 -28.31 40.85
C ASP A 127 34.46 -27.02 41.32
N VAL A 128 33.45 -26.59 40.56
CA VAL A 128 32.59 -25.47 40.94
C VAL A 128 31.84 -25.92 42.20
N PRO A 129 31.86 -25.14 43.30
CA PRO A 129 31.12 -25.48 44.51
C PRO A 129 29.64 -25.74 44.17
N VAL A 130 29.08 -26.87 44.63
CA VAL A 130 27.71 -27.31 44.33
C VAL A 130 26.66 -26.21 44.65
N GLY A 131 26.93 -25.34 45.63
CA GLY A 131 26.07 -24.20 45.97
C GLY A 131 25.96 -23.14 44.86
N ASP A 132 27.04 -22.85 44.14
CA ASP A 132 27.06 -21.87 43.05
C ASP A 132 26.30 -22.40 41.81
N GLN A 133 26.25 -23.73 41.67
CA GLN A 133 25.58 -24.38 40.56
C GLN A 133 24.05 -24.24 40.65
N GLN A 134 23.47 -24.42 41.85
CA GLN A 134 22.03 -24.27 42.06
C GLN A 134 21.57 -22.83 41.80
N GLN A 135 22.31 -21.84 42.32
CA GLN A 135 22.02 -20.44 42.08
C GLN A 135 22.09 -20.06 40.59
N TRP A 136 23.04 -20.65 39.86
CA TRP A 136 23.12 -20.48 38.41
C TRP A 136 21.87 -21.05 37.71
N TYR A 137 21.44 -22.27 38.06
CA TYR A 137 20.24 -22.87 37.47
C TYR A 137 18.99 -22.00 37.68
N ASP A 138 18.79 -21.50 38.90
CA ASP A 138 17.65 -20.64 39.21
C ASP A 138 17.69 -19.34 38.40
N THR A 139 18.89 -18.77 38.24
CA THR A 139 19.13 -17.56 37.44
C THR A 139 18.81 -17.80 35.96
N ILE A 140 19.31 -18.89 35.38
CA ILE A 140 19.07 -19.24 33.97
C ILE A 140 17.59 -19.55 33.74
N ASN A 141 16.95 -20.30 34.64
CA ASN A 141 15.54 -20.63 34.54
C ASN A 141 14.69 -19.36 34.57
N SER A 142 14.99 -18.39 35.45
CA SER A 142 14.32 -17.09 35.49
C SER A 142 14.45 -16.33 34.16
N LYS A 143 15.67 -16.21 33.61
CA LYS A 143 15.91 -15.57 32.30
C LYS A 143 15.19 -16.29 31.17
N TYR A 144 15.14 -17.63 31.21
CA TYR A 144 14.41 -18.42 30.23
C TYR A 144 12.90 -18.12 30.25
N GLN A 145 12.28 -18.07 31.44
CA GLN A 145 10.87 -17.71 31.56
C GLN A 145 10.59 -16.30 30.98
N GLN A 146 11.48 -15.34 31.22
CA GLN A 146 11.39 -14.01 30.62
C GLN A 146 11.43 -14.06 29.09
N ILE A 147 12.34 -14.85 28.50
CA ILE A 147 12.45 -15.03 27.04
C ILE A 147 11.16 -15.63 26.45
N VAL A 148 10.54 -16.58 27.15
CA VAL A 148 9.26 -17.20 26.79
C VAL A 148 8.14 -16.16 26.79
N GLN A 149 8.02 -15.36 27.84
CA GLN A 149 7.03 -14.27 27.92
C GLN A 149 7.21 -13.27 26.77
N LEU A 150 8.43 -12.80 26.53
CA LEU A 150 8.74 -11.92 25.41
C LEU A 150 8.37 -12.59 24.06
N ARG A 151 8.36 -13.93 23.95
CA ARG A 151 8.08 -14.63 22.67
C ARG A 151 6.59 -14.64 22.41
N GLN A 152 5.81 -14.88 23.45
CA GLN A 152 4.36 -14.77 23.39
C GLN A 152 3.95 -13.33 23.03
N GLN A 153 4.58 -12.32 23.65
CA GLN A 153 4.36 -10.91 23.31
C GLN A 153 4.69 -10.61 21.85
N ASP A 154 5.86 -11.06 21.36
CA ASP A 154 6.27 -10.87 19.97
C ASP A 154 5.29 -11.51 18.97
N GLN A 155 4.80 -12.72 19.29
CA GLN A 155 3.82 -13.41 18.47
C GLN A 155 2.46 -12.69 18.44
N ALA A 156 1.99 -12.18 19.58
CA ALA A 156 0.77 -11.37 19.65
C ALA A 156 0.90 -10.09 18.81
N LEU A 157 2.04 -9.39 18.90
CA LEU A 157 2.31 -8.20 18.08
C LEU A 157 2.37 -8.52 16.59
N GLN A 158 2.96 -9.65 16.21
CA GLN A 158 3.01 -10.08 14.82
C GLN A 158 1.60 -10.28 14.24
N ASN A 159 0.69 -10.86 15.02
CA ASN A 159 -0.71 -11.02 14.62
C ASN A 159 -1.41 -9.66 14.49
N GLN A 160 -1.24 -8.76 15.47
CA GLN A 160 -1.79 -7.39 15.41
C GLN A 160 -1.29 -6.63 14.18
N LEU A 161 0.00 -6.74 13.84
CA LEU A 161 0.57 -6.13 12.64
C LEU A 161 -0.06 -6.68 11.35
N LYS A 162 -0.34 -7.98 11.29
CA LYS A 162 -1.00 -8.62 10.14
C LYS A 162 -2.44 -8.11 9.99
N ASP A 163 -3.20 -8.11 11.07
CA ASP A 163 -4.58 -7.63 11.08
C ASP A 163 -4.67 -6.16 10.69
N GLN A 164 -3.78 -5.33 11.23
CA GLN A 164 -3.72 -3.90 10.90
C GLN A 164 -3.33 -3.69 9.43
N ASN A 165 -2.46 -4.53 8.87
CA ASN A 165 -2.09 -4.45 7.47
C ASN A 165 -3.29 -4.73 6.55
N GLU A 166 -4.12 -5.72 6.88
CA GLU A 166 -5.33 -6.02 6.11
C GLU A 166 -6.36 -4.91 6.22
N LYS A 167 -6.58 -4.36 7.43
CA LYS A 167 -7.43 -3.18 7.63
C LYS A 167 -7.00 -2.00 6.75
N ASN A 168 -5.71 -1.71 6.72
CA ASN A 168 -5.16 -0.62 5.90
C ASN A 168 -5.36 -0.87 4.40
N LYS A 169 -5.21 -2.12 3.95
CA LYS A 169 -5.43 -2.52 2.55
C LYS A 169 -6.90 -2.38 2.15
N GLU A 170 -7.81 -2.83 3.01
CA GLU A 170 -9.24 -2.74 2.75
C GLU A 170 -9.73 -1.27 2.78
N ALA A 171 -9.24 -0.47 3.73
CA ALA A 171 -9.52 0.96 3.77
C ALA A 171 -9.03 1.66 2.49
N ALA A 172 -7.82 1.32 2.01
CA ALA A 172 -7.29 1.87 0.77
C ALA A 172 -8.11 1.43 -0.46
N LYS A 173 -8.58 0.19 -0.52
CA LYS A 173 -9.37 -0.32 -1.65
C LYS A 173 -10.77 0.30 -1.71
N THR A 174 -11.46 0.34 -0.57
CA THR A 174 -12.87 0.78 -0.49
C THR A 174 -13.03 2.28 -0.61
N ARG A 175 -12.09 3.08 -0.07
CA ARG A 175 -12.25 4.53 0.02
C ARG A 175 -11.74 5.30 -1.19
N PHE A 176 -10.88 4.68 -2.02
CA PHE A 176 -10.25 5.36 -3.16
C PHE A 176 -10.64 4.76 -4.51
N SER A 177 -11.81 4.13 -4.62
CA SER A 177 -12.49 3.93 -5.91
C SER A 177 -13.57 4.99 -6.09
N PRO A 178 -13.23 6.21 -6.52
CA PRO A 178 -14.14 7.35 -6.46
C PRO A 178 -15.29 7.32 -7.46
N LEU A 179 -15.15 6.52 -8.52
CA LEU A 179 -16.24 6.23 -9.45
C LEU A 179 -16.50 4.74 -9.43
N THR A 180 -17.78 4.41 -9.39
CA THR A 180 -18.29 3.08 -9.74
C THR A 180 -17.98 2.79 -11.20
N ASP A 181 -17.94 1.52 -11.57
CA ASP A 181 -17.69 1.14 -12.96
C ASP A 181 -18.82 1.61 -13.90
N ALA A 182 -20.04 1.75 -13.39
CA ALA A 182 -21.16 2.38 -14.08
C ALA A 182 -20.89 3.85 -14.41
N GLU A 183 -20.43 4.65 -13.43
CA GLU A 183 -20.11 6.07 -13.66
C GLU A 183 -18.90 6.24 -14.61
N LYS A 184 -17.89 5.37 -14.52
CA LYS A 184 -16.76 5.36 -15.47
C LYS A 184 -17.26 5.09 -16.90
N SER A 185 -18.14 4.10 -17.05
CA SER A 185 -18.76 3.76 -18.33
C SER A 185 -19.57 4.93 -18.89
N GLN A 186 -20.33 5.64 -18.05
CA GLN A 186 -21.10 6.82 -18.45
C GLN A 186 -20.22 7.96 -18.99
N ILE A 187 -19.10 8.28 -18.31
CA ILE A 187 -18.13 9.26 -18.82
C ILE A 187 -17.57 8.81 -20.17
N GLN A 188 -17.23 7.53 -20.31
CA GLN A 188 -16.64 6.99 -21.54
C GLN A 188 -17.64 7.02 -22.71
N GLN A 189 -18.90 6.65 -22.47
CA GLN A 189 -19.97 6.71 -23.46
C GLN A 189 -20.22 8.15 -23.93
N ALA A 190 -20.31 9.12 -23.00
CA ALA A 190 -20.50 10.52 -23.38
C ALA A 190 -19.33 11.07 -24.21
N ARG A 191 -18.09 10.69 -23.89
CA ARG A 191 -16.90 11.04 -24.69
C ARG A 191 -16.94 10.42 -26.08
N ALA A 192 -17.31 9.13 -26.18
CA ALA A 192 -17.41 8.44 -27.45
C ALA A 192 -18.51 9.04 -28.34
N ALA A 193 -19.70 9.30 -27.78
CA ALA A 193 -20.80 9.96 -28.47
C ALA A 193 -20.40 11.35 -28.99
N ASN A 194 -19.74 12.17 -28.16
CA ASN A 194 -19.26 13.49 -28.57
C ASN A 194 -18.18 13.42 -29.66
N LYS A 195 -17.30 12.42 -29.61
CA LYS A 195 -16.31 12.18 -30.67
C LYS A 195 -17.00 11.81 -31.98
N GLN A 196 -18.02 10.95 -31.93
CA GLN A 196 -18.80 10.56 -33.10
C GLN A 196 -19.57 11.74 -33.73
N LEU A 197 -20.17 12.62 -32.91
CA LEU A 197 -20.82 13.84 -33.40
C LEU A 197 -19.82 14.75 -34.16
N ILE A 198 -18.61 14.94 -33.63
CA ILE A 198 -17.60 15.77 -34.27
C ILE A 198 -17.08 15.13 -35.56
N ASP A 199 -16.56 13.91 -35.45
CA ASP A 199 -15.85 13.26 -36.56
C ASP A 199 -16.81 12.78 -37.64
N GLY A 200 -18.00 12.30 -37.25
CA GLY A 200 -18.98 11.73 -38.17
C GLY A 200 -19.96 12.72 -38.75
N GLN A 201 -20.18 13.89 -38.13
CA GLN A 201 -21.18 14.85 -38.60
C GLN A 201 -20.60 16.24 -38.83
N VAL A 202 -19.98 16.85 -37.81
CA VAL A 202 -19.51 18.25 -37.93
C VAL A 202 -18.43 18.40 -39.02
N LYS A 203 -17.42 17.54 -39.04
CA LYS A 203 -16.33 17.61 -40.04
C LYS A 203 -16.84 17.46 -41.49
N PRO A 204 -17.62 16.43 -41.85
CA PRO A 204 -18.20 16.33 -43.20
C PRO A 204 -19.06 17.54 -43.59
N LEU A 205 -19.87 18.06 -42.66
CA LEU A 205 -20.70 19.25 -42.93
C LEU A 205 -19.84 20.51 -43.18
N GLN A 206 -18.72 20.66 -42.45
CA GLN A 206 -17.77 21.75 -42.69
C GLN A 206 -17.07 21.63 -44.05
N GLU A 207 -16.70 20.42 -44.47
CA GLU A 207 -16.14 20.17 -45.80
C GLU A 207 -17.15 20.46 -46.91
N GLN A 208 -18.42 20.09 -46.72
CA GLN A 208 -19.50 20.42 -47.64
C GLN A 208 -19.70 21.93 -47.77
N ILE A 209 -19.74 22.67 -46.66
CA ILE A 209 -19.81 24.14 -46.66
C ILE A 209 -18.61 24.74 -47.43
N LYS A 210 -17.40 24.20 -47.24
CA LYS A 210 -16.21 24.66 -47.97
C LYS A 210 -16.36 24.46 -49.48
N SER A 211 -16.82 23.29 -49.92
CA SER A 211 -17.09 22.98 -51.32
C SER A 211 -18.14 23.92 -51.94
N LEU A 212 -19.26 24.15 -51.25
CA LEU A 212 -20.31 25.07 -51.72
C LEU A 212 -19.82 26.52 -51.85
N ASN A 213 -18.94 26.97 -50.94
CA ASN A 213 -18.34 28.30 -51.06
C ASN A 213 -17.42 28.44 -52.27
N GLU A 214 -16.64 27.38 -52.61
CA GLU A 214 -15.84 27.38 -53.84
C GLU A 214 -16.73 27.37 -55.09
N GLN A 215 -17.88 26.69 -55.08
CA GLN A 215 -18.86 26.75 -56.16
C GLN A 215 -19.41 28.18 -56.36
N ILE A 216 -19.80 28.86 -55.27
CA ILE A 216 -20.25 30.27 -55.31
C ILE A 216 -19.15 31.17 -55.90
N LYS A 217 -17.88 30.93 -55.54
CA LYS A 217 -16.74 31.70 -56.06
C LYS A 217 -16.59 31.47 -57.56
N GLY A 218 -16.63 30.22 -58.02
CA GLY A 218 -16.59 29.87 -59.45
C GLY A 218 -17.72 30.51 -60.26
N LEU A 219 -18.97 30.43 -59.77
CA LEU A 219 -20.13 31.05 -60.42
C LEU A 219 -20.01 32.58 -60.53
N ARG A 220 -19.43 33.23 -59.51
CA ARG A 220 -19.17 34.67 -59.53
C ARG A 220 -18.09 35.04 -60.54
N ASP A 221 -17.02 34.25 -60.63
CA ASP A 221 -15.94 34.48 -61.58
C ASP A 221 -16.41 34.25 -63.03
N GLN A 222 -17.23 33.23 -63.26
CA GLN A 222 -17.92 33.01 -64.54
C GLN A 222 -18.81 34.19 -64.91
N GLY A 223 -19.62 34.67 -63.96
CA GLY A 223 -20.52 35.80 -64.23
C GLY A 223 -19.79 37.10 -64.56
N LYS A 224 -18.68 37.38 -63.87
CA LYS A 224 -17.78 38.50 -64.23
C LYS A 224 -17.23 38.37 -65.65
N GLY A 225 -16.82 37.16 -66.04
CA GLY A 225 -16.35 36.89 -67.40
C GLY A 225 -17.44 37.11 -68.46
N ALA A 226 -18.68 36.66 -68.19
CA ALA A 226 -19.82 36.85 -69.10
C ALA A 226 -20.20 38.33 -69.27
N ILE A 227 -20.20 39.10 -68.18
CA ILE A 227 -20.44 40.56 -68.23
C ILE A 227 -19.34 41.26 -69.03
N GLN A 228 -18.07 40.89 -68.84
CA GLN A 228 -16.95 41.43 -69.63
C GLN A 228 -17.04 41.08 -71.12
N ALA A 229 -17.66 39.93 -71.45
CA ALA A 229 -17.91 39.49 -72.82
C ALA A 229 -19.17 40.14 -73.46
N GLY A 230 -19.88 41.02 -72.76
CA GLY A 230 -21.05 41.75 -73.27
C GLY A 230 -22.39 41.02 -73.10
N ASP A 231 -22.45 39.93 -72.34
CA ASP A 231 -23.72 39.28 -71.99
C ASP A 231 -24.38 39.96 -70.78
N ALA A 232 -25.45 40.72 -71.05
CA ALA A 232 -26.22 41.44 -70.04
C ALA A 232 -26.98 40.52 -69.06
N ARG A 233 -27.08 39.21 -69.32
CA ARG A 233 -27.69 38.22 -68.40
C ARG A 233 -26.68 37.53 -67.49
N GLY A 234 -25.40 37.89 -67.54
CA GLY A 234 -24.27 37.14 -66.97
C GLY A 234 -24.22 36.97 -65.45
N GLU A 235 -25.27 37.28 -64.68
CA GLU A 235 -25.24 37.14 -63.23
C GLU A 235 -26.00 35.88 -62.79
N ASN A 236 -25.27 34.85 -62.31
CA ASN A 236 -25.82 33.59 -61.78
C ASN A 236 -26.52 33.77 -60.40
N VAL A 237 -27.24 34.88 -60.21
CA VAL A 237 -27.83 35.30 -58.93
C VAL A 237 -28.73 34.22 -58.32
N PRO A 238 -29.68 33.61 -59.05
CA PRO A 238 -30.60 32.63 -58.46
C PRO A 238 -29.87 31.41 -57.89
N GLU A 239 -28.84 30.92 -58.58
CA GLU A 239 -28.05 29.76 -58.14
C GLU A 239 -27.16 30.10 -56.93
N ILE A 240 -26.54 31.29 -56.93
CA ILE A 240 -25.78 31.79 -55.78
C ILE A 240 -26.67 31.92 -54.54
N VAL A 241 -27.91 32.41 -54.69
CA VAL A 241 -28.87 32.53 -53.58
C VAL A 241 -29.23 31.14 -53.04
N ALA A 242 -29.56 30.17 -53.91
CA ALA A 242 -29.87 28.81 -53.50
C ALA A 242 -28.70 28.13 -52.74
N LEU A 243 -27.45 28.30 -53.22
CA LEU A 243 -26.27 27.77 -52.52
C LEU A 243 -26.05 28.42 -51.16
N ARG A 244 -26.35 29.72 -51.02
CA ARG A 244 -26.27 30.42 -49.72
C ARG A 244 -27.32 29.90 -48.73
N GLU A 245 -28.52 29.61 -49.18
CA GLU A 245 -29.57 29.00 -48.36
C GLU A 245 -29.16 27.60 -47.87
N GLN A 246 -28.56 26.79 -48.74
CA GLN A 246 -28.00 25.49 -48.35
C GLN A 246 -26.89 25.63 -47.31
N ILE A 247 -25.95 26.56 -47.49
CA ILE A 247 -24.90 26.84 -46.49
C ILE A 247 -25.51 27.23 -45.14
N ASN A 248 -26.55 28.07 -45.13
CA ASN A 248 -27.22 28.48 -43.91
C ASN A 248 -27.93 27.32 -43.21
N ALA A 249 -28.56 26.41 -43.96
CA ALA A 249 -29.15 25.19 -43.41
C ALA A 249 -28.10 24.27 -42.77
N LEU A 250 -26.95 24.06 -43.44
CA LEU A 250 -25.84 23.25 -42.90
C LEU A 250 -25.23 23.90 -41.64
N LYS A 251 -25.09 25.23 -41.61
CA LYS A 251 -24.63 25.95 -40.42
C LYS A 251 -25.58 25.77 -39.24
N LYS A 252 -26.90 25.79 -39.49
CA LYS A 252 -27.90 25.52 -38.45
C LYS A 252 -27.77 24.10 -37.91
N GLN A 253 -27.60 23.10 -38.78
CA GLN A 253 -27.37 21.71 -38.35
C GLN A 253 -26.11 21.57 -37.48
N ILE A 254 -25.01 22.24 -37.83
CA ILE A 254 -23.80 22.27 -37.00
C ILE A 254 -24.10 22.88 -35.63
N ALA A 255 -24.81 24.00 -35.57
CA ALA A 255 -25.17 24.65 -34.31
C ALA A 255 -26.05 23.75 -33.41
N ASP A 256 -26.99 23.02 -33.99
CA ASP A 256 -27.84 22.06 -33.26
C ASP A 256 -27.00 20.90 -32.68
N ILE A 257 -26.05 20.36 -33.47
CA ILE A 257 -25.11 19.31 -33.02
C ILE A 257 -24.19 19.82 -31.90
N GLU A 258 -23.70 21.06 -32.01
CA GLU A 258 -22.91 21.69 -30.94
C GLU A 258 -23.74 21.86 -29.65
N GLY A 259 -25.01 22.22 -29.79
CA GLY A 259 -25.97 22.25 -28.68
C GLY A 259 -26.09 20.88 -28.00
N GLN A 260 -26.28 19.81 -28.78
CA GLN A 260 -26.35 18.44 -28.27
C GLN A 260 -25.06 18.03 -27.53
N ARG A 261 -23.89 18.36 -28.09
CA ARG A 261 -22.59 18.09 -27.46
C ARG A 261 -22.44 18.81 -26.13
N LYS A 262 -22.89 20.07 -26.05
CA LYS A 262 -22.86 20.85 -24.80
C LYS A 262 -23.74 20.19 -23.74
N THR A 263 -24.95 19.75 -24.09
CA THR A 263 -25.84 19.01 -23.19
C THR A 263 -25.20 17.71 -22.70
N ASN A 264 -24.59 16.92 -23.59
CA ASN A 264 -23.89 15.69 -23.22
C ASN A 264 -22.73 15.95 -22.24
N MET A 265 -21.95 17.01 -22.45
CA MET A 265 -20.86 17.37 -21.53
C MET A 265 -21.38 17.84 -20.18
N SER A 266 -22.42 18.69 -20.16
CA SER A 266 -23.04 19.14 -18.92
C SER A 266 -23.58 17.96 -18.08
N ALA A 267 -24.11 16.91 -18.73
CA ALA A 267 -24.60 15.72 -18.04
C ALA A 267 -23.50 14.92 -17.32
N VAL A 268 -22.27 14.91 -17.83
CA VAL A 268 -21.12 14.20 -17.20
C VAL A 268 -20.20 15.10 -16.39
N GLN A 269 -20.41 16.42 -16.44
CA GLN A 269 -19.64 17.40 -15.67
C GLN A 269 -19.59 17.09 -14.16
N PRO A 270 -20.70 16.76 -13.45
CA PRO A 270 -20.62 16.44 -12.04
C PRO A 270 -19.76 15.20 -11.75
N LEU A 271 -19.71 14.22 -12.66
CA LEU A 271 -18.86 13.03 -12.52
C LEU A 271 -17.37 13.37 -12.73
N LEU A 272 -17.07 14.27 -13.66
CA LEU A 272 -15.72 14.79 -13.88
C LEU A 272 -15.24 15.59 -12.66
N ASP A 273 -16.10 16.40 -12.06
CA ASP A 273 -15.78 17.16 -10.86
C ASP A 273 -15.56 16.24 -9.66
N LYS A 274 -16.42 15.22 -9.48
CA LYS A 274 -16.23 14.15 -8.50
C LYS A 274 -14.90 13.42 -8.71
N GLN A 275 -14.55 13.10 -9.96
CA GLN A 275 -13.26 12.49 -10.29
C GLN A 275 -12.08 13.40 -9.88
N LYS A 276 -12.16 14.70 -10.18
CA LYS A 276 -11.12 15.67 -9.86
C LYS A 276 -10.94 15.84 -8.35
N GLN A 277 -12.04 15.97 -7.61
CA GLN A 277 -12.01 16.07 -6.13
C GLN A 277 -11.39 14.81 -5.51
N ALA A 278 -11.79 13.64 -5.98
CA ALA A 278 -11.21 12.39 -5.50
C ALA A 278 -9.72 12.24 -5.81
N SER A 279 -9.27 12.67 -6.99
CA SER A 279 -7.84 12.66 -7.32
C SER A 279 -7.04 13.60 -6.40
N ALA A 280 -7.58 14.78 -6.08
CA ALA A 280 -6.96 15.71 -5.14
C ALA A 280 -6.91 15.12 -3.72
N LEU A 281 -7.99 14.49 -3.27
CA LEU A 281 -8.07 13.81 -1.98
C LEU A 281 -7.07 12.65 -1.88
N TRP A 282 -6.98 11.82 -2.93
CA TRP A 282 -6.02 10.73 -2.99
C TRP A 282 -4.58 11.23 -2.93
N LYS A 283 -4.28 12.32 -3.66
CA LYS A 283 -2.97 12.96 -3.59
C LYS A 283 -2.64 13.44 -2.18
N SER A 284 -3.57 14.11 -1.52
CA SER A 284 -3.40 14.56 -0.13
C SER A 284 -3.13 13.39 0.82
N VAL A 285 -3.93 12.31 0.73
CA VAL A 285 -3.74 11.09 1.53
C VAL A 285 -2.39 10.45 1.24
N HIS A 286 -2.01 10.34 -0.03
CA HIS A 286 -0.73 9.77 -0.43
C HIS A 286 0.43 10.57 0.18
N ASP A 287 0.38 11.90 0.10
CA ASP A 287 1.41 12.79 0.63
C ASP A 287 1.51 12.70 2.17
N GLN A 288 0.41 12.42 2.88
CA GLN A 288 0.41 12.15 4.33
C GLN A 288 0.93 10.74 4.69
N VAL A 289 0.59 9.73 3.90
CA VAL A 289 0.95 8.32 4.18
C VAL A 289 2.39 7.99 3.78
N ALA A 290 2.94 8.64 2.76
CA ALA A 290 4.30 8.41 2.26
C ALA A 290 5.39 8.50 3.35
N PRO A 291 5.50 9.58 4.14
CA PRO A 291 6.52 9.66 5.19
C PRO A 291 6.35 8.58 6.27
N LEU A 292 5.11 8.22 6.62
CA LEU A 292 4.84 7.15 7.59
C LEU A 292 5.29 5.78 7.06
N ARG A 293 5.15 5.52 5.76
CA ARG A 293 5.64 4.29 5.14
C ARG A 293 7.16 4.21 5.14
N GLU A 294 7.84 5.31 4.85
CA GLU A 294 9.31 5.35 4.89
C GLU A 294 9.81 5.13 6.33
N GLN A 295 9.16 5.75 7.32
CA GLN A 295 9.47 5.50 8.72
C GLN A 295 9.23 4.03 9.11
N GLN A 296 8.12 3.41 8.68
CA GLN A 296 7.87 1.98 8.91
C GLN A 296 8.98 1.11 8.30
N LYS A 297 9.44 1.43 7.09
CA LYS A 297 10.50 0.70 6.40
C LYS A 297 11.82 0.77 7.18
N GLY A 298 12.22 1.97 7.61
CA GLY A 298 13.42 2.16 8.44
C GLY A 298 13.36 1.36 9.75
N LEU A 299 12.20 1.33 10.42
CA LEU A 299 12.01 0.52 11.64
C LEU A 299 12.09 -0.99 11.36
N TRP A 300 11.56 -1.46 10.23
CA TRP A 300 11.69 -2.87 9.84
C TRP A 300 13.14 -3.26 9.56
N GLU A 301 13.91 -2.39 8.93
CA GLU A 301 15.35 -2.61 8.69
C GLU A 301 16.12 -2.67 10.02
N GLN A 302 15.80 -1.78 10.98
CA GLN A 302 16.38 -1.84 12.33
C GLN A 302 16.00 -3.14 13.06
N ALA A 303 14.73 -3.54 13.02
CA ALA A 303 14.29 -4.80 13.62
C ALA A 303 14.99 -6.02 12.98
N LYS A 304 15.20 -6.00 11.66
CA LYS A 304 15.93 -7.04 10.93
C LYS A 304 17.40 -7.11 11.34
N ALA A 305 18.07 -5.98 11.49
CA ALA A 305 19.44 -5.93 11.99
C ALA A 305 19.52 -6.51 13.42
N GLN A 306 18.56 -6.19 14.29
CA GLN A 306 18.50 -6.77 15.63
C GLN A 306 18.25 -8.28 15.63
N HIS A 307 17.51 -8.83 14.67
CA HIS A 307 17.38 -10.28 14.53
C HIS A 307 18.73 -10.97 14.28
N GLN A 308 19.63 -10.35 13.51
CA GLN A 308 20.97 -10.90 13.30
C GLN A 308 21.79 -10.88 14.60
N THR A 309 21.68 -9.80 15.39
CA THR A 309 22.30 -9.72 16.73
C THR A 309 21.72 -10.77 17.68
N LEU A 310 20.41 -11.04 17.61
CA LEU A 310 19.74 -12.06 18.41
C LEU A 310 20.30 -13.45 18.10
N ASP A 311 20.46 -13.80 16.82
CA ASP A 311 21.01 -15.08 16.38
C ASP A 311 22.46 -15.26 16.85
N ALA A 312 23.27 -14.19 16.76
CA ALA A 312 24.65 -14.19 17.28
C ALA A 312 24.68 -14.37 18.81
N SER A 313 23.78 -13.71 19.54
CA SER A 313 23.69 -13.82 21.00
C SER A 313 23.33 -15.25 21.43
N TRP A 314 22.41 -15.89 20.72
CA TRP A 314 22.10 -17.30 20.95
C TRP A 314 23.28 -18.23 20.66
N LYS A 315 24.01 -17.99 19.57
CA LYS A 315 25.23 -18.77 19.26
C LYS A 315 26.27 -18.63 20.37
N ASN A 316 26.45 -17.42 20.90
CA ASN A 316 27.37 -17.16 22.02
C ASN A 316 26.94 -17.88 23.30
N PHE A 317 25.64 -17.88 23.61
CA PHE A 317 25.08 -18.65 24.73
C PHE A 317 25.45 -20.12 24.61
N TRP A 318 25.18 -20.73 23.46
CA TRP A 318 25.48 -22.15 23.23
C TRP A 318 26.97 -22.47 23.31
N SER A 319 27.81 -21.60 22.78
CA SER A 319 29.26 -21.75 22.89
C SER A 319 29.73 -21.71 24.34
N ALA A 320 29.18 -20.80 25.15
CA ALA A 320 29.54 -20.65 26.56
C ALA A 320 29.04 -21.84 27.40
N VAL A 321 27.84 -22.34 27.12
CA VAL A 321 27.31 -23.56 27.76
C VAL A 321 28.22 -24.76 27.46
N ASN A 322 28.61 -24.95 26.19
CA ASN A 322 29.46 -26.07 25.79
C ASN A 322 30.89 -26.00 26.35
N SER A 323 31.38 -24.78 26.63
CA SER A 323 32.70 -24.59 27.26
C SER A 323 32.65 -24.61 28.80
N GLY A 324 31.50 -24.89 29.42
CA GLY A 324 31.32 -24.80 30.87
C GLY A 324 31.41 -23.38 31.43
N ASN A 325 31.39 -22.34 30.58
CA ASN A 325 31.46 -20.94 31.01
C ASN A 325 30.06 -20.43 31.41
N LEU A 326 29.65 -20.77 32.63
CA LEU A 326 28.33 -20.46 33.18
C LEU A 326 28.06 -18.94 33.25
N SER A 327 29.07 -18.14 33.58
CA SER A 327 28.97 -16.67 33.60
C SER A 327 28.76 -16.09 32.20
N GLY A 328 29.54 -16.57 31.22
CA GLY A 328 29.39 -16.19 29.81
C GLY A 328 28.02 -16.58 29.24
N ALA A 329 27.48 -17.75 29.61
CA ALA A 329 26.14 -18.17 29.21
C ALA A 329 25.06 -17.23 29.79
N SER A 330 25.16 -16.87 31.06
CA SER A 330 24.24 -15.93 31.71
C SER A 330 24.26 -14.56 31.01
N ALA A 331 25.46 -14.02 30.73
CA ALA A 331 25.61 -12.75 30.02
C ALA A 331 25.05 -12.78 28.59
N ALA A 332 25.22 -13.90 27.88
CA ALA A 332 24.64 -14.08 26.55
C ALA A 332 23.10 -14.12 26.59
N LEU A 333 22.48 -14.71 27.62
CA LEU A 333 21.02 -14.66 27.81
C LEU A 333 20.53 -13.24 28.10
N ASP A 334 21.28 -12.44 28.87
CA ASP A 334 20.97 -11.03 29.07
C ASP A 334 20.96 -10.26 27.75
N GLN A 335 21.94 -10.54 26.87
CA GLN A 335 21.97 -9.97 25.54
C GLN A 335 20.75 -10.39 24.71
N VAL A 336 20.35 -11.67 24.74
CA VAL A 336 19.13 -12.17 24.09
C VAL A 336 17.89 -11.42 24.58
N ILE A 337 17.72 -11.28 25.90
CA ILE A 337 16.59 -10.58 26.52
C ILE A 337 16.54 -9.12 26.05
N SER A 338 17.69 -8.44 26.10
CA SER A 338 17.82 -7.03 25.70
C SER A 338 17.47 -6.81 24.22
N VAL A 339 18.09 -7.57 23.32
CA VAL A 339 17.83 -7.48 21.87
C VAL A 339 16.38 -7.80 21.54
N LYS A 340 15.80 -8.81 22.19
CA LYS A 340 14.41 -9.21 21.95
C LYS A 340 13.41 -8.16 22.45
N THR A 341 13.70 -7.51 23.56
CA THR A 341 12.94 -6.36 24.06
C THR A 341 12.98 -5.21 23.06
N GLN A 342 14.15 -4.94 22.46
CA GLN A 342 14.30 -3.91 21.43
C GLN A 342 13.52 -4.23 20.14
N ILE A 343 13.53 -5.49 19.68
CA ILE A 343 12.72 -5.93 18.52
C ILE A 343 11.22 -5.68 18.78
N ILE A 344 10.74 -6.03 19.97
CA ILE A 344 9.35 -5.80 20.38
C ILE A 344 9.01 -4.30 20.36
N ALA A 345 9.91 -3.45 20.86
CA ALA A 345 9.73 -2.00 20.83
C ALA A 345 9.60 -1.47 19.38
N TYR A 346 10.45 -1.93 18.45
CA TYR A 346 10.32 -1.57 17.03
C TYR A 346 9.00 -2.02 16.42
N LYS A 347 8.57 -3.27 16.69
CA LYS A 347 7.28 -3.76 16.21
C LYS A 347 6.10 -2.96 16.76
N GLN A 348 6.17 -2.53 18.01
CA GLN A 348 5.15 -1.67 18.62
C GLN A 348 5.08 -0.31 17.92
N GLN A 349 6.23 0.32 17.63
CA GLN A 349 6.27 1.59 16.87
C GLN A 349 5.69 1.41 15.45
N ILE A 350 6.04 0.32 14.76
CA ILE A 350 5.48 0.00 13.44
C ILE A 350 3.96 -0.16 13.52
N LEU A 351 3.44 -0.81 14.58
CA LEU A 351 2.00 -0.97 14.78
C LEU A 351 1.32 0.39 14.94
N THR A 352 1.88 1.29 15.74
CA THR A 352 1.37 2.67 15.90
C THR A 352 1.34 3.40 14.56
N LEU A 353 2.41 3.34 13.75
CA LEU A 353 2.43 3.96 12.43
C LEU A 353 1.38 3.34 11.49
N LYS A 354 1.16 2.02 11.55
CA LYS A 354 0.10 1.38 10.76
C LYS A 354 -1.30 1.83 11.19
N GLN A 355 -1.53 2.03 12.48
CA GLN A 355 -2.78 2.58 12.99
C GLN A 355 -2.98 4.03 12.54
N GLN A 356 -1.94 4.87 12.54
CA GLN A 356 -1.99 6.23 12.01
C GLN A 356 -2.36 6.25 10.52
N VAL A 357 -1.74 5.38 9.71
CA VAL A 357 -2.09 5.22 8.29
C VAL A 357 -3.56 4.84 8.12
N ASN A 358 -4.08 3.94 8.97
CA ASN A 358 -5.50 3.60 8.95
C ASN A 358 -6.39 4.82 9.23
N SER A 359 -6.05 5.59 10.27
CA SER A 359 -6.78 6.80 10.65
C SER A 359 -6.79 7.83 9.52
N ILE A 360 -5.69 7.98 8.77
CA ILE A 360 -5.64 8.83 7.59
C ILE A 360 -6.59 8.33 6.51
N TYR A 361 -6.63 7.02 6.25
CA TYR A 361 -7.57 6.45 5.27
C TYR A 361 -9.03 6.59 5.69
N THR A 362 -9.34 6.48 6.99
CA THR A 362 -10.73 6.57 7.47
C THR A 362 -11.22 8.01 7.62
N SER A 363 -10.34 8.95 8.00
CA SER A 363 -10.69 10.38 8.16
C SER A 363 -10.84 11.11 6.83
N ASN A 364 -10.09 10.71 5.80
CA ASN A 364 -10.17 11.28 4.46
C ASN A 364 -11.14 10.50 3.56
N ALA A 365 -12.13 9.79 4.12
CA ALA A 365 -13.19 9.21 3.31
C ALA A 365 -14.02 10.35 2.69
N PRO A 366 -14.31 10.32 1.38
CA PRO A 366 -15.24 11.30 0.80
C PRO A 366 -16.57 11.18 1.55
N SER A 367 -17.00 12.25 2.21
CA SER A 367 -18.36 12.33 2.75
C SER A 367 -19.30 12.06 1.59
N THR A 368 -19.96 10.90 1.62
CA THR A 368 -21.15 10.68 0.82
C THR A 368 -22.16 11.68 1.35
N ALA A 369 -22.19 12.88 0.76
CA ALA A 369 -23.30 13.78 0.92
C ALA A 369 -24.50 13.04 0.31
N THR A 370 -25.21 12.30 1.15
CA THR A 370 -26.56 11.85 0.88
C THR A 370 -27.34 13.14 0.66
N SER A 371 -27.55 13.49 -0.60
CA SER A 371 -28.54 14.50 -0.97
C SER A 371 -29.87 13.93 -0.51
N THR A 372 -30.26 14.25 0.72
CA THR A 372 -31.62 14.05 1.20
C THR A 372 -32.50 14.93 0.33
N ASP A 373 -33.13 14.31 -0.65
CA ASP A 373 -34.19 14.89 -1.45
C ASP A 373 -35.31 15.32 -0.47
N PRO A 374 -35.67 16.61 -0.38
CA PRO A 374 -36.73 17.05 0.51
C PRO A 374 -38.07 16.81 -0.19
N THR A 375 -38.60 15.59 -0.12
CA THR A 375 -39.89 15.29 -0.76
C THR A 375 -40.95 14.91 0.28
N SER A 376 -41.92 15.82 0.37
CA SER A 376 -43.31 15.64 0.80
C SER A 376 -43.64 15.73 2.28
N SER A 377 -43.72 16.96 2.77
CA SER A 377 -44.74 17.34 3.74
C SER A 377 -46.13 17.29 3.09
N SER A 378 -46.99 16.45 3.66
CA SER A 378 -48.39 16.73 4.04
C SER A 378 -49.32 17.38 3.00
N LEU A 379 -50.24 16.57 2.49
CA LEU A 379 -51.63 16.95 2.21
C LEU A 379 -52.49 15.70 2.46
N GLN A 380 -53.05 15.60 3.67
CA GLN A 380 -54.21 14.74 3.95
C GLN A 380 -55.49 15.58 3.78
N PRO A 381 -56.59 14.96 3.33
CA PRO A 381 -57.84 15.64 2.98
C PRO A 381 -58.59 16.23 4.19
#